data_AF-A0A351F3L9-F1
#
_entry.id   AF-A0A351F3L9-F1
#
_cell.length_a   1.000
_cell.length_b   1.000
_cell.length_c   1.000
_cell.angle_alpha   90.00
_cell.angle_beta   90.00
_cell.angle_gamma   90.00
#
_symmetry.space_group_name_H-M   'P 1'
#
loop_
_entity.id
_entity.type
_entity.pdbx_description
1 polymer ?
#
loop_
_entity_poly.entity_id
_entity_poly.type
_entity_poly.pdbx_seq_one_letter_code
_entity_poly.pdbx_strand_id
1 'polypeptide(L)'
;MEKTLFNLMMSTLVVVLSAGIAFTQTTQKSKVKNTNPTIELIQFHTEHRCMTCNLIEKLTREVIKSYPDITFRLINVDEKKNSKIAEEFEATGTAVFLYNPATKSKKDLTEFAFMNVKTKPDVYKNGLKKEIKNFKK
;
A
#
# COMPACT_ATOMS: atom_id res chain seq x y z
N MET A 1 20.89 -49.35 37.44
CA MET A 1 21.02 -49.92 36.09
C MET A 1 21.37 -48.74 35.18
N GLU A 2 22.68 -48.46 35.09
CA GLU A 2 23.53 -48.90 33.95
C GLU A 2 23.21 -48.05 32.70
N LYS A 3 24.10 -47.27 32.09
CA LYS A 3 25.56 -47.09 32.09
C LYS A 3 25.80 -45.62 31.69
N THR A 4 26.53 -44.80 32.45
CA THR A 4 28.00 -44.67 32.47
C THR A 4 28.65 -44.58 31.08
N LEU A 5 29.66 -43.70 31.00
CA LEU A 5 30.74 -43.63 30.01
C LEU A 5 30.60 -42.55 28.94
N PHE A 6 30.85 -41.30 29.32
CA PHE A 6 31.79 -40.50 28.53
C PHE A 6 32.78 -39.80 29.46
N ASN A 7 34.03 -39.83 29.04
CA ASN A 7 35.20 -39.89 29.90
C ASN A 7 35.57 -38.60 30.63
N LEU A 8 36.31 -38.88 31.70
CA LEU A 8 37.02 -38.06 32.66
C LEU A 8 38.13 -37.19 32.02
N MET A 9 38.59 -36.20 32.81
CA MET A 9 39.87 -35.46 32.74
C MET A 9 39.85 -34.19 31.89
N MET A 10 40.42 -33.06 32.29
CA MET A 10 41.03 -32.58 33.53
C MET A 10 41.40 -31.11 33.23
N SER A 11 41.36 -30.22 34.23
CA SER A 11 42.06 -28.93 34.24
C SER A 11 41.59 -27.89 33.20
N THR A 12 41.50 -26.60 33.46
CA THR A 12 42.06 -25.78 34.53
C THR A 12 41.27 -24.49 34.49
N LEU A 13 40.95 -24.00 35.69
CA LEU A 13 40.56 -22.64 35.97
C LEU A 13 41.58 -21.65 35.38
N VAL A 14 41.14 -20.78 34.46
CA VAL A 14 41.84 -19.52 34.19
C VAL A 14 40.81 -18.40 34.29
N VAL A 15 40.80 -17.80 35.48
CA VAL A 15 40.21 -16.50 35.74
C VAL A 15 41.02 -15.47 34.97
N VAL A 16 40.40 -14.78 34.01
CA VAL A 16 40.95 -13.55 33.43
C VAL A 16 40.02 -12.41 33.83
N LEU A 17 40.44 -11.68 34.86
CA LEU A 17 39.99 -10.30 35.08
C LEU A 17 40.54 -9.43 33.96
N SER A 18 39.67 -8.77 33.21
CA SER A 18 40.02 -7.54 32.49
C SER A 18 38.91 -6.51 32.69
N ALA A 19 39.32 -5.37 33.24
CA ALA A 19 38.51 -4.22 33.56
C ALA A 19 38.26 -3.37 32.31
N GLY A 20 37.09 -2.73 32.28
CA GLY A 20 36.86 -1.47 31.56
C GLY A 20 36.58 -1.59 30.06
N ILE A 21 35.31 -1.43 29.69
CA ILE A 21 34.75 -0.22 29.05
C ILE A 21 33.27 -0.53 28.80
N ALA A 22 32.39 0.22 29.47
CA ALA A 22 30.96 0.18 29.20
C ALA A 22 30.70 0.86 27.84
N PHE A 23 30.63 0.08 26.77
CA PHE A 23 30.11 0.55 25.50
C PHE A 23 28.60 0.27 25.46
N THR A 24 27.83 1.22 25.99
CA THR A 24 26.39 1.27 25.79
C THR A 24 26.13 1.44 24.29
N GLN A 25 25.81 0.34 23.61
CA GLN A 25 25.27 0.39 22.27
C GLN A 25 23.87 1.00 22.35
N THR A 26 23.78 2.33 22.27
CA THR A 26 22.54 3.00 21.91
C THR A 26 22.20 2.55 20.50
N THR A 27 21.39 1.50 20.40
CA THR A 27 20.70 1.14 19.17
C THR A 27 19.80 2.32 18.81
N GLN A 28 20.32 3.22 17.97
CA GLN A 28 19.48 4.17 17.26
C GLN A 28 18.51 3.32 16.44
N LYS A 29 17.29 3.15 16.95
CA LYS A 29 16.13 2.82 16.13
C LYS A 29 16.00 3.96 15.13
N SER A 30 16.69 3.84 14.00
CA SER A 30 16.30 4.54 12.80
C SER A 30 14.84 4.20 12.58
N LYS A 31 13.98 5.17 12.89
CA LYS A 31 12.56 5.14 12.56
C LYS A 31 12.54 5.10 11.05
N VAL A 32 12.50 3.88 10.49
CA VAL A 32 12.16 3.65 9.10
C VAL A 32 10.81 4.31 8.94
N LYS A 33 10.82 5.49 8.33
CA LYS A 33 9.61 6.15 7.88
C LYS A 33 9.09 5.24 6.77
N ASN A 34 8.28 4.25 7.15
CA ASN A 34 7.41 3.53 6.24
C ASN A 34 6.64 4.62 5.51
N THR A 35 7.13 5.00 4.35
CA THR A 35 6.46 5.90 3.43
C THR A 35 5.45 5.04 2.71
N ASN A 36 4.50 4.50 3.49
CA ASN A 36 3.27 4.00 2.92
C ASN A 36 2.69 5.16 2.11
N PRO A 37 2.33 4.94 0.84
CA PRO A 37 1.73 5.97 0.01
C PRO A 37 0.58 6.58 0.79
N THR A 38 0.60 7.91 0.94
CA THR A 38 -0.38 8.62 1.77
C THR A 38 -1.77 8.53 1.15
N ILE A 39 -1.82 8.34 -0.18
CA ILE A 39 -3.05 8.25 -0.95
C ILE A 39 -2.92 7.13 -1.99
N GLU A 40 -4.00 6.39 -2.15
CA GLU A 40 -4.21 5.42 -3.22
C GLU A 40 -5.29 5.94 -4.18
N LEU A 41 -5.13 5.66 -5.47
CA LEU A 41 -6.21 5.76 -6.44
C LEU A 41 -6.63 4.35 -6.82
N ILE A 42 -7.84 3.97 -6.41
CA ILE A 42 -8.35 2.61 -6.56
C ILE A 42 -9.40 2.61 -7.67
N GLN A 43 -9.21 1.76 -8.67
CA GLN A 43 -10.25 1.40 -9.62
C GLN A 43 -10.70 -0.03 -9.34
N PHE A 44 -11.94 -0.18 -8.91
CA PHE A 44 -12.62 -1.46 -8.90
C PHE A 44 -13.14 -1.80 -10.30
N HIS A 45 -13.24 -3.08 -10.62
CA HIS A 45 -13.82 -3.57 -11.87
C HIS A 45 -14.35 -5.00 -11.69
N THR A 46 -15.23 -5.43 -12.58
CA THR A 46 -15.58 -6.85 -12.78
C THR A 46 -14.60 -7.50 -13.78
N GLU A 47 -14.59 -8.82 -13.88
CA GLU A 47 -13.81 -9.60 -14.85
C GLU A 47 -14.06 -9.10 -16.28
N HIS A 48 -15.32 -8.88 -16.62
CA HIS A 48 -15.75 -8.38 -17.91
C HIS A 48 -15.79 -6.85 -17.94
N ARG A 49 -14.75 -6.25 -18.51
CA ARG A 49 -14.57 -4.79 -18.54
C ARG A 49 -15.09 -4.17 -19.83
N CYS A 50 -15.89 -3.12 -19.64
CA CYS A 50 -16.40 -2.31 -20.74
C CYS A 50 -15.31 -1.40 -21.35
N MET A 51 -15.50 -0.95 -22.60
CA MET A 51 -14.59 -0.01 -23.27
C MET A 51 -14.34 1.27 -22.45
N THR A 52 -15.40 1.81 -21.81
CA THR A 52 -15.30 2.98 -20.94
C THR A 52 -14.44 2.71 -19.71
N CYS A 53 -14.56 1.52 -19.13
CA CYS A 53 -13.86 1.05 -17.94
C CYS A 53 -12.34 1.00 -18.22
N ASN A 54 -11.96 0.50 -19.40
CA ASN A 54 -10.57 0.48 -19.87
C ASN A 54 -10.04 1.89 -20.17
N LEU A 55 -10.89 2.79 -20.68
CA LEU A 55 -10.52 4.18 -20.93
C LEU A 55 -10.29 4.96 -19.63
N ILE A 56 -11.12 4.74 -18.60
CA ILE A 56 -10.91 5.27 -17.25
C ILE A 56 -9.54 4.84 -16.74
N GLU A 57 -9.22 3.53 -16.83
CA GLU A 57 -7.92 3.02 -16.38
C GLU A 57 -6.77 3.71 -17.10
N LYS A 58 -6.82 3.75 -18.44
CA LYS A 58 -5.77 4.36 -19.27
C LYS A 58 -5.52 5.81 -18.88
N LEU A 59 -6.56 6.64 -18.87
CA LEU A 59 -6.42 8.08 -18.57
C LEU A 59 -6.03 8.33 -17.12
N THR A 60 -6.50 7.50 -16.18
CA THR A 60 -6.07 7.55 -14.77
C THR A 60 -4.57 7.31 -14.66
N ARG A 61 -4.08 6.24 -15.29
CA ARG A 61 -2.66 5.88 -15.31
C ARG A 61 -1.81 6.97 -15.94
N GLU A 62 -2.32 7.67 -16.97
CA GLU A 62 -1.63 8.82 -17.55
C GLU A 62 -1.48 9.98 -16.55
N VAL A 63 -2.54 10.32 -15.81
CA VAL A 63 -2.51 11.41 -14.82
C VAL A 63 -1.55 11.09 -13.67
N ILE A 64 -1.64 9.89 -13.11
CA ILE A 64 -0.88 9.54 -11.90
C ILE A 64 0.63 9.37 -12.13
N LYS A 65 1.10 9.31 -13.39
CA LYS A 65 2.55 9.40 -13.71
C LYS A 65 3.21 10.67 -13.15
N SER A 66 2.44 11.76 -13.01
CA SER A 66 2.93 13.01 -12.42
C SER A 66 2.86 13.05 -10.89
N TYR A 67 2.40 11.98 -10.24
CA TYR A 67 2.16 11.89 -8.79
C TYR A 67 2.82 10.63 -8.22
N PRO A 68 4.15 10.63 -8.03
CA PRO A 68 4.90 9.45 -7.62
C PRO A 68 4.56 8.97 -6.20
N ASP A 69 3.87 9.79 -5.41
CA ASP A 69 3.42 9.49 -4.05
C ASP A 69 2.02 8.85 -4.00
N ILE A 70 1.40 8.61 -5.16
CA ILE A 70 0.09 7.97 -5.29
C ILE A 70 0.25 6.59 -5.92
N THR A 71 -0.28 5.58 -5.23
CA THR A 71 -0.34 4.21 -5.76
C THR A 71 -1.65 4.01 -6.51
N PHE A 72 -1.58 3.56 -7.76
CA PHE A 72 -2.75 3.08 -8.49
C PHE A 72 -2.99 1.61 -8.18
N ARG A 73 -4.21 1.27 -7.75
CA ARG A 73 -4.64 -0.12 -7.58
C ARG A 73 -5.81 -0.43 -8.51
N LEU A 74 -5.70 -1.57 -9.17
CA LEU A 74 -6.77 -2.14 -9.99
C LEU A 74 -7.27 -3.39 -9.26
N ILE A 75 -8.55 -3.41 -8.86
CA ILE A 75 -9.12 -4.46 -8.01
C ILE A 75 -10.31 -5.11 -8.71
N ASN A 76 -10.22 -6.42 -8.93
CA ASN A 76 -11.33 -7.19 -9.47
C ASN A 76 -12.30 -7.59 -8.34
N VAL A 77 -13.54 -7.12 -8.38
CA VAL A 77 -14.56 -7.40 -7.34
C VAL A 77 -15.06 -8.84 -7.39
N ASP A 78 -14.87 -9.54 -8.51
CA ASP A 78 -15.29 -10.93 -8.68
C ASP A 78 -14.30 -11.93 -8.02
N GLU A 79 -13.08 -11.47 -7.70
CA GLU A 79 -12.09 -12.29 -7.00
C GLU A 79 -12.40 -12.37 -5.50
N LYS A 80 -12.61 -13.58 -4.97
CA LYS A 80 -12.91 -13.82 -3.55
C LYS A 80 -11.95 -13.15 -2.56
N LYS A 81 -10.66 -13.07 -2.89
CA LYS A 81 -9.64 -12.40 -2.05
C LYS A 81 -9.90 -10.89 -1.88
N ASN A 82 -10.65 -10.27 -2.80
CA ASN A 82 -10.98 -8.85 -2.79
C ASN A 82 -12.37 -8.55 -2.19
N SER A 83 -13.14 -9.57 -1.81
CA SER A 83 -14.52 -9.40 -1.33
C SER A 83 -14.63 -8.40 -0.16
N LYS A 84 -13.73 -8.50 0.83
CA LYS A 84 -13.73 -7.59 1.99
C LYS A 84 -13.50 -6.13 1.60
N ILE A 85 -12.59 -5.88 0.66
CA ILE A 85 -12.29 -4.50 0.23
C ILE A 85 -13.35 -3.98 -0.75
N ALA A 86 -13.95 -4.84 -1.57
CA ALA A 86 -15.09 -4.47 -2.39
C ALA A 86 -16.28 -4.05 -1.51
N GLU A 87 -16.56 -4.78 -0.43
CA GLU A 87 -17.62 -4.47 0.53
C GLU A 87 -17.37 -3.14 1.28
N GLU A 88 -16.14 -2.89 1.76
CA GLU A 88 -15.77 -1.63 2.44
C GLU A 88 -15.99 -0.38 1.57
N PHE A 89 -15.82 -0.54 0.26
CA PHE A 89 -16.01 0.50 -0.73
C PHE A 89 -17.39 0.47 -1.38
N GLU A 90 -18.26 -0.48 -1.02
CA GLU A 90 -19.56 -0.73 -1.64
C GLU A 90 -19.46 -0.89 -3.18
N ALA A 91 -18.32 -1.41 -3.63
CA ALA A 91 -18.01 -1.57 -5.04
C ALA A 91 -18.53 -2.92 -5.54
N THR A 92 -19.67 -2.92 -6.22
CA THR A 92 -20.25 -4.10 -6.91
C THR A 92 -19.83 -4.19 -8.38
N GLY A 93 -19.06 -3.22 -8.88
CA GLY A 93 -18.62 -3.17 -10.27
C GLY A 93 -17.52 -2.15 -10.50
N THR A 94 -17.56 -1.43 -11.63
CA THR A 94 -16.55 -0.39 -11.89
C THR A 94 -16.79 0.82 -11.00
N ALA A 95 -15.83 1.11 -10.12
CA ALA A 95 -15.85 2.28 -9.25
C ALA A 95 -14.45 2.87 -9.13
N VAL A 96 -14.35 4.19 -8.95
CA VAL A 96 -13.07 4.92 -8.90
C VAL A 96 -13.01 5.75 -7.64
N PHE A 97 -11.99 5.55 -6.81
CA PHE A 97 -11.83 6.25 -5.55
C PHE A 97 -10.44 6.86 -5.39
N LEU A 98 -10.38 8.02 -4.72
CA LEU A 98 -9.21 8.40 -3.94
C LEU A 98 -9.39 7.91 -2.52
N TYR A 99 -8.35 7.30 -1.94
CA TYR A 99 -8.39 6.72 -0.61
C TYR A 99 -7.14 7.07 0.18
N ASN A 100 -7.32 7.45 1.44
CA ASN A 100 -6.22 7.62 2.38
C ASN A 100 -6.28 6.50 3.42
N PRO A 101 -5.38 5.50 3.37
CA PRO A 101 -5.41 4.37 4.30
C PRO A 101 -5.13 4.77 5.76
N ALA A 102 -4.45 5.90 6.00
CA ALA A 102 -4.16 6.37 7.36
C ALA A 102 -5.38 6.96 8.05
N THR A 103 -6.25 7.65 7.30
CA THR A 103 -7.47 8.29 7.85
C THR A 103 -8.75 7.55 7.50
N LYS A 104 -8.67 6.54 6.62
CA LYS A 104 -9.80 5.85 5.98
C LYS A 104 -10.75 6.77 5.21
N SER A 105 -10.32 7.99 4.90
CA SER A 105 -11.09 8.90 4.05
C SER A 105 -11.17 8.33 2.64
N LYS A 106 -12.36 8.34 2.05
CA LYS A 106 -12.61 7.94 0.66
C LYS A 106 -13.34 9.06 -0.08
N LYS A 107 -12.95 9.31 -1.32
CA LYS A 107 -13.66 10.18 -2.25
C LYS A 107 -14.04 9.38 -3.48
N ASP A 108 -15.34 9.21 -3.69
CA ASP A 108 -15.89 8.59 -4.89
C ASP A 108 -15.76 9.55 -6.08
N LEU A 109 -15.18 9.06 -7.17
CA LEU A 109 -14.98 9.76 -8.44
C LEU A 109 -15.64 9.00 -9.60
N THR A 110 -16.45 7.98 -9.31
CA THR A 110 -17.03 7.08 -10.31
C THR A 110 -17.88 7.84 -11.32
N GLU A 111 -18.87 8.59 -10.85
CA GLU A 111 -19.74 9.39 -11.72
C GLU A 111 -18.94 10.41 -12.54
N PHE A 112 -18.04 11.15 -11.88
CA PHE A 112 -17.15 12.10 -12.55
C PHE A 112 -16.32 11.44 -13.66
N ALA A 113 -15.78 10.25 -13.42
CA ALA A 113 -15.01 9.51 -14.41
C ALA A 113 -15.90 9.14 -15.60
N PHE A 114 -17.02 8.45 -15.37
CA PHE A 114 -17.92 7.99 -16.43
C PHE A 114 -18.49 9.14 -17.27
N MET A 115 -18.82 10.27 -16.67
CA MET A 115 -19.35 11.44 -17.39
C MET A 115 -18.34 12.07 -18.35
N ASN A 116 -17.04 12.02 -18.03
CA ASN A 116 -16.03 12.83 -18.72
C ASN A 116 -15.07 12.02 -19.59
N VAL A 117 -14.73 10.77 -19.27
CA VAL A 117 -13.61 10.08 -19.97
C VAL A 117 -13.81 9.92 -21.48
N LYS A 118 -15.06 9.69 -21.94
CA LYS A 118 -15.36 9.49 -23.37
C LYS A 118 -15.49 10.79 -24.14
N THR A 119 -16.20 11.76 -23.56
CA THR A 119 -16.63 12.98 -24.26
C THR A 119 -15.67 14.14 -24.04
N LYS A 120 -15.01 14.19 -22.89
CA LYS A 120 -14.18 15.31 -22.43
C LYS A 120 -12.93 14.79 -21.69
N PRO A 121 -12.03 14.05 -22.37
CA PRO A 121 -10.88 13.40 -21.72
C PRO A 121 -9.94 14.41 -21.02
N ASP A 122 -9.79 15.63 -21.54
CA ASP A 122 -8.99 16.67 -20.88
C ASP A 122 -9.66 17.22 -19.62
N VAL A 123 -10.99 17.32 -19.60
CA VAL A 123 -11.76 17.67 -18.39
C VAL A 123 -11.57 16.59 -17.34
N TYR A 124 -11.63 15.31 -17.73
CA TYR A 124 -11.33 14.21 -16.82
C TYR A 124 -9.92 14.31 -16.23
N LYS A 125 -8.90 14.44 -17.09
CA LYS A 125 -7.50 14.51 -16.64
C LYS A 125 -7.25 15.70 -15.71
N ASN A 126 -7.74 16.89 -16.06
CA ASN A 126 -7.55 18.09 -15.26
C ASN A 126 -8.37 18.07 -13.97
N GLY A 127 -9.59 17.55 -14.01
CA GLY A 127 -10.42 17.36 -12.83
C GLY A 127 -9.78 16.36 -11.86
N LEU A 128 -9.30 15.21 -12.34
CA LEU A 128 -8.60 14.24 -11.50
C LEU A 128 -7.36 14.86 -10.81
N LYS A 129 -6.55 15.66 -11.54
CA LYS A 129 -5.43 16.40 -10.95
C LYS A 129 -5.88 17.35 -9.84
N LYS A 130 -7.02 18.03 -10.01
CA LYS A 130 -7.60 18.92 -8.99
C LYS A 130 -8.08 18.12 -7.78
N GLU A 131 -8.75 17.00 -8.00
CA GLU A 131 -9.24 16.14 -6.93
C GLU A 131 -8.10 15.56 -6.10
N ILE A 132 -7.04 15.07 -6.75
CA ILE A 132 -5.81 14.64 -6.07
C ILE A 132 -5.24 15.76 -5.19
N LYS A 133 -5.12 16.98 -5.72
CA LYS A 133 -4.57 18.12 -4.97
C LYS A 133 -5.44 18.50 -3.77
N ASN A 134 -6.77 18.44 -3.92
CA ASN A 134 -7.70 18.77 -2.85
C ASN A 134 -7.72 17.69 -1.77
N PHE A 135 -7.66 16.42 -2.15
CA PHE A 135 -7.67 15.29 -1.22
C PHE A 135 -6.39 15.17 -0.40
N LYS A 136 -5.28 15.76 -0.87
CA LYS A 136 -4.01 15.88 -0.14
C LYS A 136 -3.99 16.93 0.97
N LYS A 137 -4.91 17.90 0.94
CA LYS A 137 -4.97 18.98 1.93
C LYS A 137 -5.62 18.51 3.21
#